data_AF-A0A848XMN3-F1
#
_entry.id   AF-A0A848XMN3-F1
#
_cell.length_a   1.000
_cell.length_b   1.000
_cell.length_c   1.000
_cell.angle_alpha   90.00
_cell.angle_beta   90.00
_cell.angle_gamma   90.00
#
_symmetry.space_group_name_H-M   'P 1'
#
loop_
_entity.id
_entity.type
_entity.pdbx_description
1 polymer ?
#
loop_
_entity_poly.entity_id
_entity_poly.type
_entity_poly.pdbx_seq_one_letter_code
_entity_poly.pdbx_strand_id
1 'polypeptide(L)' 'RWSNVSAGALATLSQTSPDTLLEPRGVGRAELPSNVLGLLFHVAEHAARHTGQVVTTAKLVRL' A
#
# COMPACT_ATOMS: atom_id res chain seq x y z
N ARG A 1 -4.86 2.58 17.31
CA ARG A 1 -5.53 1.80 16.23
C ARG A 1 -4.85 2.04 14.89
N TRP A 2 -4.84 3.26 14.35
CA TRP A 2 -4.15 3.58 13.08
C TRP A 2 -2.63 3.48 13.16
N SER A 3 -2.03 3.94 14.25
CA SER A 3 -0.59 3.80 14.53
C SER A 3 -0.11 2.35 14.38
N ASN A 4 -0.89 1.38 14.86
CA ASN A 4 -0.53 -0.03 14.81
C ASN A 4 -0.62 -0.59 13.38
N VAL A 5 -1.58 -0.11 12.57
CA VAL A 5 -1.71 -0.51 11.16
C VAL A 5 -0.53 0.02 10.34
N SER A 6 -0.18 1.30 10.50
CA SER A 6 0.97 1.90 9.81
C SER A 6 2.28 1.25 10.23
N ALA A 7 2.49 1.00 11.52
CA ALA A 7 3.67 0.31 12.02
C ALA A 7 3.78 -1.13 11.48
N GLY A 8 2.66 -1.86 11.42
CA GLY A 8 2.62 -3.20 10.84
C GLY A 8 2.99 -3.19 9.35
N ALA A 9 2.47 -2.24 8.56
CA ALA A 9 2.80 -2.12 7.14
C ALA A 9 4.28 -1.83 6.91
N LEU A 10 4.87 -0.92 7.70
CA LEU A 10 6.31 -0.61 7.62
C LEU A 10 7.17 -1.80 8.05
N ALA A 11 6.75 -2.55 9.06
CA ALA A 11 7.44 -3.77 9.48
C ALA A 11 7.45 -4.81 8.35
N THR A 12 6.31 -5.06 7.69
CA THR A 12 6.22 -5.95 6.52
C THR A 12 7.15 -5.50 5.40
N LEU A 13 7.17 -4.21 5.06
CA LEU A 13 8.06 -3.67 4.04
C LEU A 13 9.54 -3.92 4.40
N SER A 14 9.94 -3.63 5.65
CA SER A 14 11.32 -3.79 6.11
C SER A 14 11.80 -5.23 6.18
N GLN A 15 10.88 -6.19 6.35
CA GLN A 15 11.18 -7.62 6.48
C GLN A 15 11.02 -8.38 5.16
N THR A 16 10.52 -7.73 4.10
CA THR A 16 10.37 -8.36 2.80
C THR A 16 11.76 -8.57 2.20
N SER A 17 12.11 -9.83 1.91
CA SER A 17 13.38 -10.15 1.26
C SER A 17 13.39 -9.61 -0.18
N PRO A 18 14.48 -8.98 -0.64
CA PRO A 18 14.62 -8.56 -2.03
C PRO A 18 14.49 -9.71 -3.03
N ASP A 19 14.90 -10.93 -2.64
CA ASP A 19 14.88 -12.10 -3.52
C ASP A 19 13.46 -12.57 -3.84
N THR A 20 12.47 -12.21 -3.01
CA THR A 20 11.07 -12.61 -3.21
C THR A 20 10.27 -11.60 -4.02
N LEU A 21 10.87 -10.46 -4.42
CA LEU A 21 10.15 -9.35 -5.04
C LEU A 21 9.43 -9.72 -6.35
N LEU A 22 9.99 -10.68 -7.10
CA LEU A 22 9.42 -11.12 -8.37
C LEU A 22 8.56 -12.38 -8.23
N GLU A 23 8.37 -12.92 -7.02
CA GLU A 23 7.51 -14.06 -6.79
C GLU A 23 6.06 -13.75 -7.19
N PRO A 24 5.40 -14.63 -7.96
CA PRO A 24 4.06 -14.39 -8.47
C PRO A 24 3.03 -14.36 -7.34
N ARG A 25 2.06 -13.45 -7.45
CA ARG A 25 0.95 -13.29 -6.52
C ARG A 25 -0.34 -13.05 -7.30
N GLY A 26 -1.40 -13.79 -6.99
CA GLY A 26 -2.74 -13.55 -7.53
C GLY A 26 -3.49 -12.49 -6.74
N VAL A 27 -4.25 -11.64 -7.42
CA VAL A 27 -5.09 -10.60 -6.78
C VAL A 27 -6.57 -10.83 -7.03
N GLY A 28 -7.34 -10.81 -5.95
CA GLY A 28 -8.80 -10.96 -6.00
C GLY A 28 -9.25 -12.38 -6.36
N ARG A 29 -10.56 -12.55 -6.57
CA ARG A 29 -11.16 -13.86 -6.86
C ARG A 29 -10.76 -14.45 -8.22
N ALA A 30 -10.39 -13.59 -9.17
CA ALA A 30 -9.96 -13.99 -10.51
C ALA A 30 -8.45 -14.24 -10.61
N GLU A 31 -7.73 -14.17 -9.48
CA GLU A 31 -6.28 -14.35 -9.40
C GLU A 31 -5.51 -13.55 -10.46
N LEU A 32 -5.87 -12.26 -10.63
CA LEU A 32 -5.20 -11.41 -11.60
C LEU A 32 -3.69 -11.41 -11.32
N PRO A 33 -2.85 -11.62 -12.35
CA PRO A 33 -1.43 -11.84 -12.16
C PRO A 33 -0.74 -10.58 -11.62
N SER A 34 0.08 -10.76 -10.60
CA SER A 34 0.94 -9.75 -10.00
C SER A 34 2.19 -10.43 -9.40
N ASN A 35 3.00 -9.66 -8.67
CA ASN A 35 4.10 -10.16 -7.87
C ASN A 35 4.26 -9.32 -6.59
N VAL A 36 5.14 -9.76 -5.68
CA VAL A 36 5.34 -9.08 -4.40
C VAL A 36 5.70 -7.59 -4.59
N LEU A 37 6.59 -7.27 -5.53
CA LEU A 37 6.98 -5.90 -5.85
C LEU A 37 5.78 -5.06 -6.31
N GLY A 38 4.97 -5.60 -7.22
CA GLY A 38 3.79 -4.93 -7.74
C GLY A 38 2.78 -4.63 -6.63
N LEU A 39 2.58 -5.55 -5.69
CA LEU A 39 1.70 -5.35 -4.54
C LEU A 39 2.24 -4.28 -3.59
N LEU A 40 3.53 -4.31 -3.26
CA LEU A 40 4.15 -3.30 -2.39
C LEU A 40 4.05 -1.90 -3.00
N PHE A 41 4.34 -1.79 -4.30
CA PHE A 41 4.23 -0.53 -5.02
C PHE A 41 2.78 -0.02 -5.09
N HIS A 42 1.83 -0.92 -5.40
CA HIS A 42 0.41 -0.60 -5.45
C HIS A 42 -0.11 -0.07 -4.09
N VAL A 43 0.27 -0.71 -2.99
CA VAL A 43 -0.10 -0.24 -1.63
C VAL A 43 0.49 1.15 -1.36
N ALA A 44 1.74 1.40 -1.74
CA ALA A 44 2.39 2.71 -1.57
C ALA A 44 1.69 3.81 -2.38
N GLU A 45 1.32 3.54 -3.63
CA GLU A 45 0.56 4.47 -4.49
C GLU A 45 -0.81 4.78 -3.88
N HIS A 46 -1.56 3.75 -3.48
CA HIS A 46 -2.86 3.93 -2.83
C HIS A 46 -2.76 4.80 -1.56
N ALA A 47 -1.75 4.54 -0.72
CA ALA A 47 -1.54 5.33 0.49
C ALA A 47 -1.28 6.81 0.17
N ALA A 48 -0.43 7.10 -0.82
CA ALA A 48 -0.14 8.47 -1.25
C ALA A 48 -1.38 9.15 -1.86
N ARG A 49 -2.10 8.47 -2.75
CA ARG A 49 -3.32 8.97 -3.40
C ARG A 49 -4.40 9.32 -2.38
N HIS A 50 -4.70 8.40 -1.45
CA HIS A 50 -5.74 8.64 -0.44
C HIS A 50 -5.31 9.71 0.57
N THR A 51 -4.04 9.79 0.93
CA THR A 51 -3.53 10.90 1.76
C THR A 51 -3.76 12.24 1.07
N GLY A 52 -3.45 12.34 -0.23
CA GLY A 52 -3.71 13.54 -1.03
C GLY A 52 -5.19 13.93 -1.07
N GLN A 53 -6.08 12.95 -1.21
CA GLN A 53 -7.53 13.17 -1.14
C GLN A 53 -7.96 13.73 0.22
N VAL A 54 -7.53 13.12 1.32
CA VAL A 54 -7.85 13.57 2.68
C VAL A 54 -7.36 14.99 2.94
N VAL A 55 -6.12 15.29 2.56
CA VAL A 55 -5.54 16.65 2.71
C VAL A 55 -6.34 17.67 1.90
N THR A 56 -6.68 17.34 0.65
CA THR A 56 -7.45 18.24 -0.23
C THR A 56 -8.85 18.50 0.33
N THR A 57 -9.56 17.46 0.75
CA THR A 57 -10.88 17.59 1.39
C THR A 57 -10.81 18.42 2.67
N ALA A 58 -9.81 18.18 3.53
CA ALA A 58 -9.62 18.95 4.75
C ALA A 58 -9.36 20.44 4.49
N LYS A 59 -8.66 20.78 3.41
CA LYS A 59 -8.46 22.17 2.97
C LYS A 59 -9.77 22.80 2.51
N LEU A 60 -10.55 22.09 1.69
CA LEU A 60 -11.83 22.59 1.18
C LEU A 60 -12.87 22.85 2.28
N VAL A 61 -12.94 21.99 3.30
CA VAL A 61 -13.91 22.13 4.40
C VAL A 61 -13.52 23.26 5.39
N ARG A 62 -12.26 23.68 5.40
CA ARG A 62 -11.76 24.79 6.22
C ARG A 62 -11.90 26.17 5.56
N LEU A 63 -12.22 26.21 4.26
CA LEU A 63 -12.61 27.43 3.55
C LEU A 63 -14.05 27.78 3.89
#